data_AF-A0A6B2GK48-F1
#
_entry.id   AF-A0A6B2GK48-F1
#
_cell.length_a   1.000
_cell.length_b   1.000
_cell.length_c   1.000
_cell.angle_alpha   90.00
_cell.angle_beta   90.00
_cell.angle_gamma   90.00
#
_symmetry.space_group_name_H-M   'P 1'
#
loop_
_entity.id
_entity.type
_entity.pdbx_description
1 polymer ?
#
loop_
_entity_poly.entity_id
_entity_poly.type
_entity_poly.pdbx_seq_one_letter_code
_entity_poly.pdbx_strand_id
1 'polypeptide(L)'
;MKATEFNNLFDSVIANYHQKDTVDQVFENPYKEMGLAQLLYRKCWIDTVQWHFEDIIRLPNINPVEALVLKRKIDASNQDRTDMVEYID
;
A
#
# COMPACT_ATOMS: atom_id res chain seq x y z
N MET A 1 9.75 -6.23 18.91
CA MET A 1 10.51 -5.88 17.69
C MET A 1 11.41 -4.68 17.98
N LYS A 2 12.58 -4.62 17.35
CA LYS A 2 13.52 -3.48 17.38
C LYS A 2 13.30 -2.59 16.15
N ALA A 3 13.71 -1.32 16.24
CA ALA A 3 13.62 -0.36 15.12
C ALA A 3 14.11 -0.92 13.77
N THR A 4 15.26 -1.60 13.78
CA THR A 4 15.86 -2.22 12.59
C THR A 4 14.98 -3.31 11.96
N GLU A 5 14.23 -4.05 12.78
CA GLU A 5 13.33 -5.11 12.29
C GLU A 5 12.12 -4.51 11.56
N PHE A 6 11.62 -3.34 12.00
CA PHE A 6 10.55 -2.62 11.32
C PHE A 6 11.03 -2.06 9.97
N ASN A 7 12.18 -1.41 9.93
CA ASN A 7 12.74 -0.86 8.69
C ASN A 7 12.96 -1.97 7.65
N ASN A 8 13.57 -3.09 8.05
CA ASN A 8 13.78 -4.22 7.14
C ASN A 8 12.46 -4.79 6.61
N LEU A 9 11.41 -4.82 7.45
CA LEU A 9 10.08 -5.24 7.02
C LEU A 9 9.54 -4.28 5.96
N PHE A 10 9.57 -2.97 6.19
CA PHE A 10 9.06 -1.99 5.24
C PHE A 10 9.85 -1.99 3.93
N ASP A 11 11.19 -2.04 4.00
CA ASP A 11 12.06 -2.14 2.83
C ASP A 11 11.71 -3.40 2.00
N SER A 12 11.41 -4.52 2.67
CA SER A 12 11.03 -5.76 1.97
C SER A 12 9.67 -5.65 1.25
N VAL A 13 8.70 -4.96 1.86
CA VAL A 13 7.38 -4.72 1.25
C VAL A 13 7.52 -3.86 0.00
N ILE A 14 8.27 -2.77 0.12
CA ILE A 14 8.53 -1.83 -0.98
C ILE A 14 9.26 -2.55 -2.11
N ALA A 15 10.33 -3.29 -1.80
CA ALA A 15 11.07 -4.07 -2.79
C ALA A 15 10.20 -5.13 -3.49
N ASN A 16 9.29 -5.78 -2.76
CA ASN A 16 8.34 -6.74 -3.35
C ASN A 16 7.36 -6.07 -4.31
N TYR A 17 6.80 -4.91 -3.96
CA TYR A 17 5.94 -4.15 -4.85
C TYR A 17 6.64 -3.79 -6.17
N HIS A 18 7.89 -3.33 -6.06
CA HIS A 18 8.71 -2.93 -7.19
C HIS A 18 9.19 -4.09 -8.09
N GLN A 19 8.86 -5.35 -7.77
CA GLN A 19 9.10 -6.45 -8.70
C GLN A 19 8.18 -6.38 -9.94
N LYS A 20 6.98 -5.80 -9.81
CA LYS A 20 6.05 -5.63 -10.94
C LYS A 20 5.68 -4.17 -11.23
N ASP A 21 5.96 -3.25 -10.31
CA ASP A 21 5.76 -1.80 -10.49
C ASP A 21 4.38 -1.41 -11.02
N THR A 22 3.34 -2.09 -10.53
CA THR A 22 1.96 -1.82 -10.93
C THR A 22 1.01 -1.76 -9.75
N VAL A 23 0.03 -0.87 -9.83
CA VAL A 23 -0.98 -0.65 -8.78
C VAL A 23 -2.09 -1.69 -8.79
N ASP A 24 -2.24 -2.46 -9.87
CA ASP A 24 -3.25 -3.52 -9.98
C ASP A 24 -2.73 -4.88 -9.48
N GLN A 25 -1.60 -4.90 -8.76
CA GLN A 25 -1.05 -6.10 -8.15
C GLN A 25 -1.99 -6.66 -7.08
N VAL A 26 -2.20 -7.98 -7.13
CA VAL A 26 -2.84 -8.70 -6.03
C VAL A 26 -1.94 -8.65 -4.81
N PHE A 27 -2.52 -8.30 -3.67
CA PHE A 27 -1.82 -8.33 -2.39
C PHE A 27 -1.56 -9.77 -1.95
N GLU A 28 -0.30 -10.08 -1.67
CA GLU A 28 0.12 -11.33 -1.03
C GLU A 28 0.95 -11.01 0.21
N ASN A 29 0.63 -11.68 1.32
CA ASN A 29 1.36 -11.52 2.56
C ASN A 29 2.24 -12.75 2.81
N PRO A 30 3.57 -12.60 2.91
CA PRO A 30 4.47 -13.74 3.14
C PRO A 30 4.37 -14.30 4.57
N TYR A 31 3.81 -13.54 5.52
CA TYR A 31 3.64 -13.98 6.91
C TYR A 31 2.40 -14.88 7.04
N LYS A 32 2.64 -16.16 7.36
CA LYS A 32 1.57 -17.17 7.55
C LYS A 32 0.88 -17.09 8.90
N GLU A 33 1.59 -16.62 9.93
CA GLU A 33 1.03 -16.46 11.27
C GLU A 33 0.43 -15.07 11.45
N MET A 34 -0.70 -15.02 12.17
CA MET A 34 -1.30 -13.75 12.56
C MET A 34 -0.44 -13.07 13.62
N GLY A 35 -0.08 -11.80 13.38
CA GLY A 35 0.72 -11.02 14.31
C GLY A 35 1.11 -9.65 13.77
N LEU A 36 1.81 -8.87 14.59
CA LEU A 36 2.15 -7.47 14.26
C LEU A 36 2.90 -7.32 12.93
N ALA A 37 3.83 -8.22 12.62
CA ALA A 37 4.57 -8.19 11.35
C ALA A 37 3.64 -8.37 10.13
N GLN A 38 2.66 -9.27 10.22
CA GLN A 38 1.66 -9.47 9.17
C GLN A 38 0.83 -8.19 8.94
N LEU A 39 0.40 -7.54 10.03
CA LEU A 39 -0.38 -6.30 9.98
C LEU A 39 0.42 -5.14 9.40
N LEU A 40 1.66 -4.96 9.86
CA LEU A 40 2.57 -3.93 9.36
C LEU A 40 2.94 -4.14 7.89
N TYR A 41 3.09 -5.39 7.45
CA TYR A 41 3.31 -5.71 6.04
C TYR A 41 2.12 -5.25 5.20
N ARG A 42 0.88 -5.56 5.63
CA ARG A 42 -0.33 -5.11 4.95
C ARG A 42 -0.44 -3.59 4.91
N LYS A 43 -0.22 -2.91 6.05
CA LYS A 43 -0.28 -1.46 6.14
C LYS A 43 0.74 -0.79 5.21
N CYS A 44 1.98 -1.26 5.22
CA CYS A 44 3.04 -0.74 4.36
C CYS A 44 2.75 -1.00 2.87
N TRP A 45 2.13 -2.15 2.53
CA TRP A 45 1.71 -2.43 1.17
C TRP A 45 0.64 -1.43 0.69
N ILE A 46 -0.37 -1.16 1.54
CA ILE A 46 -1.40 -0.16 1.24
C ILE A 46 -0.75 1.21 0.98
N ASP A 47 0.16 1.65 1.86
CA ASP A 47 0.87 2.93 1.66
C ASP A 47 1.66 2.96 0.35
N THR A 48 2.38 1.87 0.04
CA THR A 48 3.22 1.78 -1.16
C THR A 48 2.38 1.89 -2.43
N VAL A 49 1.26 1.15 -2.50
CA VAL A 49 0.32 1.22 -3.63
C VAL A 49 -0.34 2.60 -3.71
N GLN A 50 -0.73 3.18 -2.57
CA GLN A 50 -1.36 4.50 -2.48
C GLN A 50 -0.47 5.61 -3.06
N TRP A 51 0.83 5.59 -2.75
CA TRP A 51 1.79 6.53 -3.34
C TRP A 51 1.81 6.47 -4.86
N HIS A 52 1.81 5.27 -5.43
CA HIS A 52 1.82 5.10 -6.90
C HIS A 52 0.47 5.49 -7.54
N PHE A 53 -0.66 5.25 -6.86
CA PHE A 53 -1.94 5.82 -7.32
C PHE A 53 -1.89 7.36 -7.35
N GLU A 54 -1.28 7.98 -6.35
CA GLU A 54 -1.12 9.43 -6.30
C GLU A 54 -0.17 9.97 -7.39
N ASP A 55 0.86 9.23 -7.76
CA ASP A 55 1.72 9.58 -8.89
C ASP A 55 0.95 9.56 -10.21
N ILE A 56 0.11 8.54 -10.41
CA ILE A 56 -0.71 8.42 -11.63
C ILE A 56 -1.74 9.55 -11.70
N ILE A 57 -2.45 9.87 -10.61
CA ILE A 57 -3.49 10.92 -10.64
C ILE A 57 -2.90 12.33 -10.81
N ARG A 58 -1.62 12.53 -10.45
CA ARG A 58 -0.89 13.79 -10.64
C ARG A 58 -0.35 13.99 -12.06
N LEU A 59 -0.53 13.02 -12.97
CA LEU A 59 -0.13 13.17 -14.37
C LEU A 59 -0.86 14.36 -15.03
N PRO A 60 -0.14 15.33 -15.65
CA PRO A 60 -0.75 16.56 -16.18
C PRO A 60 -1.82 16.33 -17.25
N ASN A 61 -1.70 15.24 -18.01
CA ASN A 61 -2.55 14.91 -19.16
C ASN A 61 -3.44 13.69 -18.90
N ILE A 62 -3.71 13.33 -17.65
CA ILE A 62 -4.59 12.20 -17.33
C ILE A 62 -6.01 12.42 -17.89
N ASN A 63 -6.62 11.36 -18.41
CA ASN A 63 -8.01 11.43 -18.84
C ASN A 63 -8.92 11.72 -17.62
N PRO A 64 -9.82 12.72 -17.66
CA PRO A 64 -10.67 13.06 -16.51
C PRO A 64 -11.56 11.92 -16.01
N VAL A 65 -12.02 11.04 -16.91
CA VAL A 65 -12.84 9.88 -16.54
C VAL A 65 -12.00 8.85 -15.80
N GLU A 66 -10.78 8.58 -16.27
CA GLU A 66 -9.83 7.70 -15.60
C GLU A 66 -9.39 8.29 -14.26
N ALA A 67 -9.17 9.60 -14.18
CA ALA A 67 -8.84 10.29 -12.94
C ALA A 67 -9.94 10.15 -11.88
N LEU A 68 -11.22 10.18 -12.26
CA LEU A 68 -12.33 9.95 -11.34
C LEU A 68 -12.35 8.51 -10.82
N VAL A 69 -12.12 7.53 -11.70
CA VAL A 69 -12.03 6.12 -11.30
C VAL A 69 -10.86 5.91 -10.34
N LEU A 70 -9.70 6.47 -10.66
CA LEU A 70 -8.51 6.41 -9.82
C LEU A 70 -8.72 7.12 -8.48
N LYS A 71 -9.42 8.26 -8.46
CA LYS A 71 -9.74 8.97 -7.23
C LYS A 71 -10.58 8.11 -6.27
N ARG A 72 -11.56 7.37 -6.80
CA ARG A 72 -12.36 6.44 -5.99
C ARG A 72 -11.52 5.28 -5.43
N LYS A 73 -10.53 4.78 -6.20
CA LYS A 73 -9.55 3.80 -5.70
C LYS A 73 -8.70 4.39 -4.57
N ILE A 74 -8.22 5.63 -4.74
CA ILE A 74 -7.47 6.38 -3.71
C ILE A 74 -8.29 6.55 -2.43
N ASP A 75 -9.57 6.91 -2.54
CA ASP A 75 -10.46 7.05 -1.39
C ASP A 75 -10.65 5.73 -0.63
N ALA A 76 -10.90 4.65 -1.36
CA ALA A 76 -11.02 3.32 -0.77
C ALA A 76 -9.72 2.89 -0.08
N SER A 77 -8.57 3.07 -0.74
CA SER A 77 -7.25 2.76 -0.19
C SER A 77 -6.91 3.61 1.05
N ASN A 78 -7.31 4.88 1.08
CA ASN A 78 -7.19 5.73 2.27
C ASN A 78 -8.05 5.24 3.44
N GLN A 79 -9.26 4.74 3.16
CA GLN A 79 -10.10 4.12 4.19
C GLN A 79 -9.47 2.82 4.69
N ASP A 80 -9.03 1.94 3.79
CA ASP A 80 -8.36 0.68 4.14
C ASP A 80 -7.12 0.91 5.03
N ARG A 81 -6.35 1.98 4.75
CA ARG A 81 -5.21 2.38 5.58
C ARG A 81 -5.66 2.84 6.97
N THR A 82 -6.72 3.62 7.06
CA THR A 82 -7.27 4.10 8.34
C THR A 82 -7.77 2.92 9.17
N ASP A 83 -8.58 2.05 8.58
CA ASP A 83 -9.09 0.84 9.24
C ASP A 83 -7.94 -0.05 9.75
N MET A 84 -6.84 -0.15 8.97
CA MET A 84 -5.67 -0.92 9.39
C MET A 84 -4.92 -0.28 10.56
N VAL A 85 -4.81 1.04 10.60
CA VAL A 85 -4.18 1.75 11.73
C VAL A 85 -5.05 1.60 12.98
N GLU A 86 -6.36 1.82 12.87
CA GLU A 86 -7.32 1.64 13.98
C GLU A 86 -7.34 0.20 14.51
N TYR A 87 -7.09 -0.80 13.67
CA TYR A 87 -6.98 -2.19 14.10
C TYR A 87 -5.65 -2.51 14.82
N ILE A 88 -4.57 -1.79 14.48
CA ILE A 88 -3.26 -1.99 15.10
C ILE A 88 -3.18 -1.30 16.48
N ASP A 89 -3.83 -0.15 16.63
CA ASP A 89 -3.92 0.64 17.86
C ASP A 89 -4.64 -0.11 19.00
#